data_AF-A0AAD2FH18-F1
#
_entry.id   AF-A0AAD2FH18-F1
#
_cell.length_a   1.000
_cell.length_b   1.000
_cell.length_c   1.000
_cell.angle_alpha   90.00
_cell.angle_beta   90.00
_cell.angle_gamma   90.00
#
_symmetry.space_group_name_H-M   'P 1'
#
loop_
_entity.id
_entity.type
_entity.pdbx_description
1 polymer ?
#
loop_
_entity_poly.entity_id
_entity_poly.type
_entity_poly.pdbx_seq_one_letter_code
_entity_poly.pdbx_strand_id
1 'polypeptide(L)'
;MMNFLRYKATYFGNDKVARDITLDDLNEEDMKWMLSGLFHIQDGRDQSGRVIIYLSNTLLGKCKADTLIRVAYYIWFNILIPIPEVQMKGLVGVYFDASKPGENIAIPGFNSFLTIMSFTCSLPMRYSAAHLCVKGEDKGNLALNNAILGFAMNAYPQSTRLLVEYHDEYDVAPRFKRRKIVTDLRELLNSRGIRFLQQRGSNEWEEVDTKAAELKIAQLFRSIRKKKGPISS
;
A
#
# COMPACT_ATOMS: atom_id res chain seq x y z
N MET A 1 -0.01 -23.95 -7.56
CA MET A 1 -1.13 -23.62 -6.64
C MET A 1 -1.27 -22.11 -6.58
N MET A 2 -2.48 -21.57 -6.73
CA MET A 2 -2.71 -20.12 -6.68
C MET A 2 -2.31 -19.58 -5.29
N ASN A 3 -1.40 -18.61 -5.23
CA ASN A 3 -0.78 -18.19 -3.96
C ASN A 3 -1.79 -17.73 -2.90
N PHE A 4 -2.91 -17.10 -3.29
CA PHE A 4 -3.93 -16.66 -2.34
C PHE A 4 -4.60 -17.84 -1.59
N LEU A 5 -4.70 -19.03 -2.19
CA LEU A 5 -5.23 -20.23 -1.50
C LEU A 5 -4.27 -20.72 -0.42
N ARG A 6 -2.96 -20.54 -0.62
CA ARG A 6 -1.96 -20.83 0.43
C ARG A 6 -2.12 -19.87 1.59
N TYR A 7 -2.30 -18.57 1.31
CA TYR A 7 -2.62 -17.59 2.34
C TYR A 7 -3.90 -17.94 3.09
N LYS A 8 -4.96 -18.33 2.38
CA LYS A 8 -6.19 -18.80 3.00
C LYS A 8 -5.94 -19.97 3.96
N ALA A 9 -5.23 -21.01 3.51
CA ALA A 9 -4.88 -22.16 4.35
C ALA A 9 -4.06 -21.77 5.59
N THR A 10 -3.04 -20.91 5.42
CA THR A 10 -2.17 -20.46 6.50
C THR A 10 -2.93 -19.66 7.56
N TYR A 11 -3.85 -18.79 7.14
CA TYR A 11 -4.48 -17.83 8.04
C TYR A 11 -5.84 -18.26 8.58
N PHE A 12 -6.51 -19.21 7.91
CA PHE A 12 -7.85 -19.67 8.27
C PHE A 12 -7.94 -21.17 8.54
N GLY A 13 -6.92 -21.96 8.19
CA GLY A 13 -6.93 -23.42 8.30
C GLY A 13 -7.25 -24.11 6.98
N ASN A 14 -6.78 -25.36 6.83
CA ASN A 14 -6.97 -26.15 5.61
C ASN A 14 -8.44 -26.52 5.35
N ASP A 15 -9.22 -26.73 6.42
CA ASP A 15 -10.65 -27.03 6.37
C ASP A 15 -11.46 -25.89 5.76
N LYS A 16 -10.97 -24.65 5.85
CA LYS A 16 -11.64 -23.46 5.30
C LYS A 16 -11.26 -23.15 3.86
N VAL A 17 -10.30 -23.87 3.27
CA VAL A 17 -9.82 -23.56 1.91
C VAL A 17 -10.95 -23.70 0.87
N ALA A 18 -11.80 -24.72 1.04
CA ALA A 18 -12.83 -25.11 0.09
C ALA A 18 -14.16 -24.34 0.19
N ARG A 19 -14.33 -23.45 1.18
CA ARG A 19 -15.56 -22.66 1.36
C ARG A 19 -15.28 -21.18 1.54
N ASP A 20 -16.27 -20.32 1.34
CA ASP A 20 -16.09 -18.90 1.62
C ASP A 20 -15.82 -18.64 3.10
N ILE A 21 -15.02 -17.59 3.36
CA ILE A 21 -14.71 -17.14 4.71
C ILE A 21 -15.87 -16.26 5.17
N THR A 22 -16.47 -16.57 6.30
CA THR A 22 -17.59 -15.79 6.88
C THR A 22 -17.09 -14.89 8.02
N LEU A 23 -17.98 -14.07 8.59
CA LEU A 23 -17.66 -13.27 9.78
C LEU A 23 -17.32 -14.16 10.99
N ASP A 24 -17.93 -15.34 11.10
CA ASP A 24 -17.66 -16.29 12.21
C ASP A 24 -16.23 -16.88 12.15
N ASP A 25 -15.56 -16.76 11.02
CA ASP A 25 -14.15 -17.16 10.87
C ASP A 25 -13.17 -16.10 11.37
N LEU A 26 -13.64 -14.90 11.69
CA LEU A 26 -12.85 -13.79 12.21
C LEU A 26 -12.93 -13.78 13.74
N ASN A 27 -11.78 -13.66 14.39
CA ASN A 27 -11.75 -13.55 15.84
C ASN A 27 -12.06 -12.12 16.31
N GLU A 28 -12.15 -11.91 17.63
CA GLU A 28 -12.45 -10.59 18.20
C GLU A 28 -11.44 -9.50 17.80
N GLU A 29 -10.15 -9.85 17.67
CA GLU A 29 -9.11 -8.91 17.21
C GLU A 29 -9.34 -8.52 15.74
N ASP A 30 -9.66 -9.48 14.87
CA ASP A 30 -9.97 -9.23 13.47
C ASP A 30 -11.22 -8.34 13.33
N MET A 31 -12.27 -8.63 14.07
CA MET A 31 -13.52 -7.85 14.06
C MET A 31 -13.30 -6.42 14.55
N LYS A 32 -12.48 -6.22 15.58
CA LYS A 32 -12.08 -4.87 16.03
C LYS A 32 -11.44 -4.07 14.90
N TRP A 33 -10.56 -4.68 14.11
CA TRP A 33 -9.91 -3.99 12.99
C TRP A 33 -10.84 -3.79 11.80
N MET A 34 -11.72 -4.74 11.51
CA MET A 34 -12.76 -4.61 10.49
C MET A 34 -13.65 -3.39 10.74
N LEU A 35 -14.01 -3.14 12.00
CA LEU A 35 -14.86 -2.01 12.40
C LEU A 35 -14.10 -0.71 12.66
N SER A 36 -12.76 -0.72 12.64
CA SER A 36 -11.94 0.45 13.00
C SER A 36 -11.90 1.56 11.95
N GLY A 37 -12.44 1.33 10.75
CA GLY A 37 -12.25 2.21 9.60
C GLY A 37 -10.85 2.09 8.96
N LEU A 38 -10.10 1.02 9.27
CA LEU A 38 -8.84 0.69 8.58
C LEU A 38 -9.05 0.60 7.07
N PHE A 39 -10.15 -0.02 6.66
CA PHE A 39 -10.64 -0.04 5.29
C PHE A 39 -11.97 0.69 5.24
N HIS A 40 -12.13 1.56 4.25
CA HIS A 40 -13.41 2.20 3.96
C HIS A 40 -13.67 2.12 2.45
N ILE A 41 -14.76 1.48 2.06
CA ILE A 41 -15.16 1.37 0.66
C ILE A 41 -16.17 2.48 0.40
N GLN A 42 -15.88 3.32 -0.60
CA GLN A 42 -16.77 4.42 -0.94
C GLN A 42 -18.00 3.90 -1.69
N ASP A 43 -19.19 4.38 -1.32
CA ASP A 43 -20.43 4.05 -2.03
C ASP A 43 -20.40 4.56 -3.48
N GLY A 44 -19.78 5.72 -3.68
CA GLY A 44 -19.55 6.32 -4.99
C GLY A 44 -18.54 5.56 -5.86
N ARG A 45 -18.39 6.05 -7.10
CA ARG A 45 -17.36 5.61 -8.02
C ARG A 45 -16.54 6.81 -8.47
N ASP A 46 -15.33 6.55 -8.94
CA ASP A 46 -14.58 7.60 -9.63
C ASP A 46 -15.20 7.91 -11.01
N GLN A 47 -14.64 8.88 -11.73
CA GLN A 47 -15.13 9.29 -13.06
C GLN A 47 -15.08 8.16 -14.11
N SER A 48 -14.29 7.10 -13.88
CA SER A 48 -14.23 5.91 -14.74
C SER A 48 -15.20 4.81 -14.31
N GLY A 49 -15.96 5.03 -13.23
CA GLY A 49 -16.87 4.04 -12.65
C GLY A 49 -16.16 2.94 -11.86
N ARG A 50 -14.95 3.20 -11.35
CA ARG A 50 -14.17 2.26 -10.53
C ARG A 50 -14.53 2.40 -9.05
N VAL A 51 -14.46 1.28 -8.32
CA VAL A 51 -14.63 1.27 -6.86
C VAL A 51 -13.42 1.92 -6.20
N ILE A 52 -13.67 2.77 -5.20
CA ILE A 52 -12.64 3.45 -4.42
C ILE A 52 -12.57 2.81 -3.03
N ILE A 53 -11.39 2.34 -2.64
CA ILE A 53 -11.10 1.86 -1.29
C ILE A 53 -10.08 2.78 -0.63
N TYR A 54 -10.44 3.28 0.55
CA TYR A 54 -9.58 4.04 1.43
C TYR A 54 -8.89 3.12 2.43
N LEU A 55 -7.59 3.32 2.60
CA LEU A 55 -6.78 2.63 3.60
C LEU A 55 -6.21 3.69 4.55
N SER A 56 -6.51 3.52 5.84
CA SER A 56 -5.99 4.41 6.89
C SER A 56 -4.58 4.01 7.27
N ASN A 57 -3.61 4.83 6.85
CA ASN A 57 -2.19 4.58 7.08
C ASN A 57 -1.84 4.58 8.56
N THR A 58 -2.49 5.46 9.33
CA THR A 58 -2.30 5.58 10.78
C THR A 58 -2.75 4.33 11.53
N LEU A 59 -3.76 3.62 11.00
CA LEU A 59 -4.27 2.37 11.57
C LEU A 59 -3.48 1.16 11.09
N LEU A 60 -3.04 1.16 9.82
CA LEU A 60 -2.29 0.07 9.20
C LEU A 60 -1.08 -0.35 10.03
N GLY A 61 -0.30 0.63 10.50
CA GLY A 61 0.90 0.36 11.27
C GLY A 61 0.68 -0.09 12.71
N LYS A 62 -0.54 0.02 13.22
CA LYS A 62 -0.96 -0.46 14.55
C LYS A 62 -1.52 -1.89 14.49
N CYS A 63 -1.84 -2.40 13.30
CA CYS A 63 -2.39 -3.74 13.11
C CYS A 63 -1.28 -4.78 12.93
N LYS A 64 -1.42 -5.94 13.59
CA LYS A 64 -0.52 -7.09 13.36
C LYS A 64 -0.69 -7.60 11.93
N ALA A 65 0.39 -8.03 11.30
CA ALA A 65 0.34 -8.53 9.92
C ALA A 65 -0.68 -9.65 9.71
N ASP A 66 -0.73 -10.61 10.63
CA ASP A 66 -1.62 -11.77 10.49
C ASP A 66 -3.10 -11.38 10.57
N THR A 67 -3.44 -10.49 11.50
CA THR A 67 -4.77 -9.90 11.65
C THR A 67 -5.14 -9.08 10.42
N LEU A 68 -4.22 -8.23 9.95
CA LEU A 68 -4.42 -7.44 8.73
C LEU A 68 -4.68 -8.33 7.52
N ILE A 69 -3.96 -9.44 7.37
CA ILE A 69 -4.14 -10.37 6.25
C ILE A 69 -5.49 -11.06 6.33
N ARG A 70 -5.94 -11.51 7.52
CA ARG A 70 -7.29 -12.10 7.66
C ARG A 70 -8.39 -11.11 7.32
N VAL A 71 -8.32 -9.89 7.86
CA VAL A 71 -9.29 -8.83 7.59
C VAL A 71 -9.29 -8.44 6.11
N ALA A 72 -8.11 -8.24 5.51
CA ALA A 72 -7.97 -7.93 4.09
C ALA A 72 -8.45 -9.10 3.20
N TYR A 73 -8.18 -10.35 3.58
CA TYR A 73 -8.73 -11.51 2.85
C TYR A 73 -10.26 -11.42 2.79
N TYR A 74 -10.92 -11.24 3.94
CA TYR A 74 -12.36 -11.14 4.01
C TYR A 74 -12.90 -9.99 3.15
N ILE A 75 -12.33 -8.79 3.29
CA ILE A 75 -12.77 -7.61 2.54
C ILE A 75 -12.61 -7.83 1.03
N TRP A 76 -11.47 -8.36 0.58
CA TRP A 76 -11.23 -8.55 -0.84
C TRP A 76 -12.17 -9.62 -1.42
N PHE A 77 -12.26 -10.80 -0.82
CA PHE A 77 -13.01 -11.92 -1.40
C PHE A 77 -14.52 -11.86 -1.16
N ASN A 78 -14.98 -11.36 -0.01
CA ASN A 78 -16.42 -11.33 0.31
C ASN A 78 -17.08 -9.99 0.03
N ILE A 79 -16.33 -8.89 -0.04
CA ILE A 79 -16.90 -7.55 -0.26
C ILE A 79 -16.55 -7.02 -1.65
N LEU A 80 -15.26 -6.98 -2.02
CA LEU A 80 -14.83 -6.33 -3.26
C LEU A 80 -15.04 -7.21 -4.50
N ILE A 81 -14.60 -8.47 -4.47
CA ILE A 81 -14.65 -9.37 -5.63
C ILE A 81 -16.08 -9.60 -6.15
N PRO A 82 -17.12 -9.70 -5.31
CA PRO A 82 -18.50 -9.81 -5.79
C PRO A 82 -19.00 -8.58 -6.56
N ILE A 83 -18.33 -7.44 -6.47
CA ILE A 83 -18.72 -6.21 -7.18
C ILE A 83 -18.26 -6.32 -8.66
N PRO A 84 -19.18 -6.35 -9.65
CA PRO A 84 -18.82 -6.54 -11.06
C PRO A 84 -17.84 -5.49 -11.58
N GLU A 85 -17.96 -4.24 -11.14
CA GLU A 85 -17.08 -3.14 -11.54
C GLU A 85 -15.63 -3.36 -11.10
N VAL A 86 -15.40 -4.01 -9.95
CA VAL A 86 -14.04 -4.36 -9.50
C VAL A 86 -13.40 -5.34 -10.48
N GLN A 87 -14.15 -6.33 -10.95
CA GLN A 87 -13.64 -7.33 -11.90
C GLN A 87 -13.38 -6.71 -13.28
N MET A 88 -14.30 -5.88 -13.76
CA MET A 88 -14.22 -5.30 -15.11
C MET A 88 -13.25 -4.11 -15.21
N LYS A 89 -13.25 -3.23 -14.21
CA LYS A 89 -12.59 -1.92 -14.25
C LYS A 89 -11.44 -1.79 -13.25
N GLY A 90 -11.28 -2.77 -12.35
CA GLY A 90 -10.34 -2.70 -11.24
C GLY A 90 -10.79 -1.70 -10.17
N LEU A 91 -9.89 -1.41 -9.23
CA LEU A 91 -10.14 -0.49 -8.13
C LEU A 91 -9.15 0.67 -8.08
N VAL A 92 -9.53 1.69 -7.32
CA VAL A 92 -8.69 2.81 -6.93
C VAL A 92 -8.37 2.68 -5.44
N GLY A 93 -7.08 2.56 -5.11
CA GLY A 93 -6.63 2.58 -3.72
C GLY A 93 -6.27 3.98 -3.27
N VAL A 94 -6.89 4.50 -2.22
CA VAL A 94 -6.56 5.79 -1.62
C VAL A 94 -5.91 5.54 -0.27
N TYR A 95 -4.64 5.93 -0.14
CA TYR A 95 -3.88 5.76 1.09
C TYR A 95 -3.82 7.11 1.79
N PHE A 96 -4.54 7.23 2.89
CA PHE A 96 -4.69 8.50 3.60
C PHE A 96 -3.99 8.46 4.94
N ASP A 97 -3.14 9.45 5.17
CA ASP A 97 -2.52 9.69 6.46
C ASP A 97 -3.34 10.69 7.28
N ALA A 98 -4.00 10.20 8.34
CA ALA A 98 -4.80 11.00 9.25
C ALA A 98 -3.99 11.57 10.43
N SER A 99 -2.74 11.16 10.61
CA SER A 99 -1.95 11.40 11.82
C SER A 99 -1.76 12.87 12.18
N LYS A 100 -1.79 13.21 13.47
CA LYS A 100 -1.47 14.58 13.89
C LYS A 100 0.03 14.86 13.71
N PRO A 101 0.43 16.13 13.47
CA PRO A 101 1.84 16.48 13.44
C PRO A 101 2.55 16.04 14.73
N GLY A 102 3.67 15.32 14.60
CA GLY A 102 4.42 14.77 15.74
C GLY A 102 3.84 13.48 16.33
N GLU A 103 2.73 12.97 15.82
CA GLU A 103 2.21 11.66 16.24
C GLU A 103 3.16 10.55 15.77
N ASN A 104 3.64 9.75 16.72
CA ASN A 104 4.41 8.56 16.42
C ASN A 104 3.48 7.51 15.80
N ILE A 105 3.51 7.42 14.48
CA ILE A 105 2.83 6.34 13.77
C ILE A 105 3.70 5.10 13.88
N ALA A 106 3.14 4.04 14.45
CA ALA A 106 3.73 2.71 14.40
C ALA A 106 3.92 2.32 12.93
N ILE A 107 5.07 1.76 12.58
CA ILE A 107 5.32 1.24 11.24
C ILE A 107 5.40 -0.27 11.40
N PRO A 108 4.77 -1.06 10.52
CA PRO A 108 4.97 -2.50 10.54
C PRO A 108 6.46 -2.82 10.48
N GLY A 109 6.91 -3.81 11.25
CA GLY A 109 8.26 -4.34 11.12
C GLY A 109 8.53 -4.74 9.66
N PHE A 110 9.80 -4.71 9.21
CA PHE A 110 10.14 -5.00 7.81
C PHE A 110 9.60 -6.36 7.35
N ASN A 111 9.70 -7.39 8.20
CA ASN A 111 9.16 -8.72 7.91
C ASN A 111 7.63 -8.71 7.80
N SER A 112 6.94 -8.06 8.75
CA SER A 112 5.49 -7.88 8.71
C SER A 112 5.05 -7.19 7.42
N PHE A 113 5.77 -6.13 7.02
CA PHE A 113 5.55 -5.43 5.77
C PHE A 113 5.70 -6.37 4.57
N LEU A 114 6.80 -7.11 4.46
CA LEU A 114 7.02 -8.07 3.36
C LEU A 114 5.93 -9.15 3.29
N THR A 115 5.46 -9.66 4.44
CA THR A 115 4.39 -10.65 4.50
C THR A 115 3.08 -10.07 3.96
N ILE A 116 2.71 -8.86 4.39
CA ILE A 116 1.54 -8.13 3.88
C ILE A 116 1.67 -7.91 2.38
N MET A 117 2.86 -7.51 1.92
CA MET A 117 3.12 -7.28 0.50
C MET A 117 2.93 -8.52 -0.34
N SER A 118 3.54 -9.62 0.08
CA SER A 118 3.43 -10.90 -0.62
C SER A 118 1.98 -11.39 -0.66
N PHE A 119 1.20 -11.16 0.40
CA PHE A 119 -0.24 -11.41 0.40
C PHE A 119 -0.97 -10.55 -0.63
N THR A 120 -0.80 -9.23 -0.62
CA THR A 120 -1.48 -8.34 -1.56
C THR A 120 -1.14 -8.67 -3.02
N CYS A 121 0.12 -8.98 -3.33
CA CYS A 121 0.56 -9.39 -4.67
C CYS A 121 -0.05 -10.73 -5.11
N SER A 122 -0.59 -11.54 -4.19
CA SER A 122 -1.23 -12.82 -4.50
C SER A 122 -2.72 -12.69 -4.84
N LEU A 123 -3.33 -11.53 -4.57
CA LEU A 123 -4.76 -11.33 -4.73
C LEU A 123 -5.12 -11.22 -6.23
N PRO A 124 -6.17 -11.92 -6.69
CA PRO A 124 -6.59 -11.90 -8.09
C PRO A 124 -7.40 -10.63 -8.40
N MET A 125 -6.83 -9.46 -8.12
CA MET A 125 -7.49 -8.18 -8.34
C MET A 125 -6.57 -7.18 -9.03
N ARG A 126 -7.18 -6.30 -9.83
CA ARG A 126 -6.46 -5.24 -10.55
C ARG A 126 -6.65 -3.90 -9.84
N TYR A 127 -5.54 -3.32 -9.37
CA TYR A 127 -5.49 -1.89 -9.07
C TYR A 127 -5.34 -1.13 -10.38
N SER A 128 -6.22 -0.17 -10.62
CA SER A 128 -6.22 0.65 -11.85
C SER A 128 -5.70 2.07 -11.59
N ALA A 129 -5.66 2.49 -10.33
CA ALA A 129 -5.02 3.73 -9.88
C ALA A 129 -4.71 3.64 -8.38
N ALA A 130 -3.81 4.51 -7.92
CA ALA A 130 -3.56 4.71 -6.50
C ALA A 130 -3.31 6.18 -6.19
N HIS A 131 -3.90 6.67 -5.11
CA HIS A 131 -3.67 8.00 -4.58
C HIS A 131 -2.92 7.91 -3.27
N LEU A 132 -1.76 8.56 -3.21
CA LEU A 132 -0.94 8.67 -2.02
C LEU A 132 -1.18 10.04 -1.39
N CYS A 133 -2.10 10.11 -0.44
CA CYS A 133 -2.48 11.33 0.24
C CYS A 133 -1.52 11.58 1.42
N VAL A 134 -0.47 12.35 1.17
CA VAL A 134 0.58 12.66 2.14
C VAL A 134 0.38 14.05 2.75
N LYS A 135 0.55 14.17 4.06
CA LYS A 135 0.61 15.48 4.72
C LYS A 135 1.86 16.26 4.27
N GLY A 136 1.79 17.59 4.36
CA GLY A 136 2.79 18.53 3.84
C GLY A 136 4.24 18.30 4.30
N GLU A 137 5.18 19.00 3.64
CA GLU A 137 6.63 18.75 3.68
C GLU A 137 7.24 18.65 5.08
N ASP A 138 6.67 19.32 6.07
CA ASP A 138 7.25 19.42 7.43
C ASP A 138 6.68 18.42 8.45
N LYS A 139 5.64 17.64 8.11
CA LYS A 139 4.80 16.98 9.14
C LYS A 139 4.41 15.52 8.89
N GLY A 140 4.71 14.95 7.72
CA GLY A 140 4.36 13.55 7.41
C GLY A 140 5.40 12.53 7.89
N ASN A 141 4.96 11.37 8.37
CA ASN A 141 5.86 10.26 8.69
C ASN A 141 6.44 9.67 7.41
N LEU A 142 7.65 10.11 7.07
CA LEU A 142 8.36 9.72 5.87
C LEU A 142 8.44 8.20 5.69
N ALA A 143 8.68 7.46 6.77
CA ALA A 143 8.88 6.02 6.70
C ALA A 143 7.57 5.25 6.43
N LEU A 144 6.41 5.78 6.85
CA LEU A 144 5.11 5.22 6.49
C LEU A 144 4.76 5.50 5.03
N ASN A 145 4.95 6.75 4.58
CA ASN A 145 4.75 7.13 3.17
C ASN A 145 5.60 6.28 2.23
N ASN A 146 6.80 5.93 2.67
CA ASN A 146 7.72 5.06 1.96
C ASN A 146 7.24 3.60 1.93
N ALA A 147 6.74 3.07 3.05
CA ALA A 147 6.14 1.74 3.09
C ALA A 147 4.92 1.65 2.15
N ILE A 148 4.09 2.69 2.12
CA ILE A 148 2.90 2.75 1.28
C ILE A 148 3.26 2.93 -0.19
N LEU A 149 4.26 3.75 -0.50
CA LEU A 149 4.76 3.84 -1.87
C LEU A 149 5.27 2.47 -2.33
N GLY A 150 5.99 1.76 -1.46
CA GLY A 150 6.31 0.34 -1.66
C GLY A 150 5.06 -0.51 -1.90
N PHE A 151 3.99 -0.31 -1.12
CA PHE A 151 2.73 -1.05 -1.27
C PHE A 151 2.04 -0.80 -2.62
N ALA A 152 1.82 0.46 -2.97
CA ALA A 152 1.22 0.87 -4.23
C ALA A 152 2.03 0.36 -5.42
N MET A 153 3.36 0.36 -5.30
CA MET A 153 4.24 -0.20 -6.33
C MET A 153 4.14 -1.72 -6.46
N ASN A 154 3.79 -2.42 -5.40
CA ASN A 154 3.71 -3.87 -5.39
C ASN A 154 2.37 -4.42 -5.86
N ALA A 155 1.29 -3.66 -5.68
CA ALA A 155 0.02 -3.93 -6.34
C ALA A 155 0.15 -4.05 -7.88
N TYR A 156 1.27 -3.60 -8.44
CA TYR A 156 1.69 -3.88 -9.80
C TYR A 156 2.96 -4.74 -9.79
N PRO A 157 2.89 -6.08 -9.96
CA PRO A 157 4.03 -6.99 -9.78
C PRO A 157 5.29 -6.61 -10.58
N GLN A 158 5.11 -6.00 -11.74
CA GLN A 158 6.20 -5.49 -12.58
C GLN A 158 6.94 -4.29 -11.96
N SER A 159 6.29 -3.48 -11.12
CA SER A 159 6.89 -2.33 -10.44
C SER A 159 7.67 -2.73 -9.18
N THR A 160 7.28 -3.80 -8.48
CA THR A 160 8.05 -4.35 -7.34
C THR A 160 9.46 -4.70 -7.76
N ARG A 161 9.56 -5.47 -8.86
CA ARG A 161 10.83 -5.96 -9.37
C ARG A 161 11.77 -4.79 -9.66
N LEU A 162 11.22 -3.74 -10.27
CA LEU A 162 11.94 -2.51 -10.55
C LEU A 162 12.35 -1.77 -9.29
N LEU A 163 11.54 -1.73 -8.21
CA LEU A 163 11.98 -1.10 -6.96
C LEU A 163 13.20 -1.81 -6.37
N VAL A 164 13.17 -3.14 -6.34
CA VAL A 164 14.26 -3.95 -5.77
C VAL A 164 15.51 -3.78 -6.63
N GLU A 165 15.37 -3.88 -7.96
CA GLU A 165 16.47 -3.65 -8.90
C GLU A 165 17.04 -2.23 -8.79
N TYR A 166 16.17 -1.21 -8.78
CA TYR A 166 16.58 0.18 -8.60
C TYR A 166 17.11 0.49 -7.20
N HIS A 167 16.71 -0.25 -6.17
CA HIS A 167 17.20 0.00 -4.81
C HIS A 167 18.70 -0.24 -4.73
N ASP A 168 19.12 -1.43 -5.16
CA ASP A 168 20.53 -1.80 -5.09
C ASP A 168 21.37 -0.95 -6.05
N GLU A 169 20.83 -0.60 -7.22
CA GLU A 169 21.46 0.34 -8.14
C GLU A 169 21.55 1.76 -7.56
N TYR A 170 20.48 2.26 -6.94
CA TYR A 170 20.42 3.62 -6.37
C TYR A 170 21.44 3.81 -5.26
N ASP A 171 21.63 2.80 -4.41
CA ASP A 171 22.54 2.88 -3.26
C ASP A 171 23.99 3.07 -3.70
N VAL A 172 24.43 2.38 -4.76
CA VAL A 172 25.80 2.49 -5.29
C VAL A 172 25.95 3.57 -6.37
N ALA A 173 24.85 4.07 -6.94
CA ALA A 173 24.89 5.03 -8.03
C ALA A 173 25.46 6.42 -7.65
N PRO A 174 26.19 7.08 -8.57
CA PRO A 174 26.56 8.48 -8.41
C PRO A 174 25.32 9.39 -8.43
N ARG A 175 25.47 10.63 -7.93
CA ARG A 175 24.34 11.57 -7.72
C ARG A 175 23.50 11.81 -8.99
N PHE A 176 24.12 11.95 -10.16
CA PHE A 176 23.39 12.18 -11.41
C PHE A 176 22.54 10.96 -11.81
N LYS A 177 23.05 9.75 -11.61
CA LYS A 177 22.36 8.50 -11.91
C LYS A 177 21.21 8.24 -10.93
N ARG A 178 21.37 8.57 -9.64
CA ARG A 178 20.29 8.55 -8.64
C ARG A 178 19.10 9.43 -9.05
N ARG A 179 19.39 10.63 -9.58
CA ARG A 179 18.33 11.51 -10.09
C ARG A 179 17.59 10.86 -11.25
N LYS A 180 18.30 10.28 -12.20
CA LYS A 180 17.69 9.54 -13.32
C LYS A 180 16.79 8.39 -12.84
N ILE A 181 17.26 7.55 -11.91
CA ILE A 181 16.46 6.45 -11.33
C ILE A 181 15.15 6.98 -10.72
N VAL A 182 15.22 8.10 -9.98
CA VAL A 182 14.05 8.73 -9.37
C VAL A 182 13.07 9.24 -10.42
N THR A 183 13.57 9.91 -11.47
CA THR A 183 12.74 10.41 -12.58
C THR A 183 12.08 9.26 -13.35
N ASP A 184 12.85 8.22 -13.71
CA ASP A 184 12.35 7.05 -14.43
C ASP A 184 11.28 6.31 -13.61
N LEU A 185 11.51 6.15 -12.30
CA LEU A 185 10.52 5.55 -11.41
C LEU A 185 9.26 6.40 -11.32
N ARG A 186 9.36 7.73 -11.16
CA ARG A 186 8.19 8.62 -11.16
C ARG A 186 7.36 8.48 -12.43
N GLU A 187 7.99 8.49 -13.60
CA GLU A 187 7.31 8.36 -14.89
C GLU A 187 6.55 7.05 -15.00
N LEU A 188 7.18 5.95 -14.56
CA LEU A 188 6.53 4.65 -14.49
C LEU A 188 5.33 4.63 -13.54
N LEU A 189 5.44 5.23 -12.35
CA LEU A 189 4.32 5.32 -11.41
C LEU A 189 3.17 6.12 -12.03
N ASN A 190 3.49 7.25 -12.66
CA ASN A 190 2.50 8.09 -13.32
C ASN A 190 1.82 7.38 -14.49
N SER A 191 2.56 6.60 -15.29
CA SER A 191 2.02 5.81 -16.40
C SER A 191 1.09 4.69 -15.94
N ARG A 192 1.15 4.31 -14.66
CA ARG A 192 0.27 3.33 -14.00
C ARG A 192 -0.88 3.96 -13.22
N GLY A 193 -1.12 5.27 -13.41
CA GLY A 193 -2.19 5.98 -12.72
C GLY A 193 -1.94 6.21 -11.23
N ILE A 194 -0.69 6.08 -10.76
CA ILE A 194 -0.31 6.45 -9.40
C ILE A 194 -0.12 7.97 -9.36
N ARG A 195 -0.68 8.62 -8.34
CA ARG A 195 -0.61 10.07 -8.14
C ARG A 195 -0.20 10.39 -6.71
N PHE A 196 0.64 11.40 -6.56
CA PHE A 196 1.07 11.92 -5.27
C PHE A 196 0.23 13.15 -4.96
N LEU A 197 -0.56 13.09 -3.89
CA LEU A 197 -1.43 14.19 -3.50
C LEU A 197 -0.94 14.81 -2.19
N GLN A 198 -1.02 16.13 -2.11
CA GLN A 198 -0.77 16.89 -0.89
C GLN A 198 -2.01 17.68 -0.51
N GLN A 199 -2.27 17.76 0.79
CA GLN A 199 -3.39 18.52 1.32
C GLN A 199 -3.07 20.02 1.27
N ARG A 200 -3.91 20.82 0.60
CA ARG A 200 -3.95 22.27 0.72
C ARG A 200 -5.22 22.68 1.45
N GLY A 201 -5.10 23.36 2.58
CA GLY A 201 -6.25 23.70 3.42
C GLY A 201 -6.86 22.50 4.15
N SER A 202 -8.09 22.65 4.64
CA SER A 202 -8.73 21.63 5.49
C SER A 202 -9.24 20.42 4.71
N ASN A 203 -9.71 20.59 3.47
CA ASN A 203 -10.41 19.54 2.72
C ASN A 203 -10.00 19.43 1.24
N GLU A 204 -8.98 20.15 0.78
CA GLU A 204 -8.57 20.09 -0.62
C GLU A 204 -7.28 19.28 -0.75
N TRP A 205 -7.26 18.40 -1.76
CA TRP A 205 -6.10 17.60 -2.13
C TRP A 205 -5.74 17.96 -3.56
N GLU A 206 -4.49 18.35 -3.77
CA GLU A 206 -3.96 18.63 -5.09
C GLU A 206 -2.82 17.67 -5.42
N GLU A 207 -2.63 17.42 -6.72
CA GLU A 207 -1.44 16.70 -7.17
C GLU A 207 -0.20 17.56 -6.95
N VAL A 208 0.83 16.98 -6.33
CA VAL A 208 2.09 17.68 -6.10
C VAL A 208 2.85 17.87 -7.41
N ASP A 209 3.69 18.90 -7.47
CA ASP A 209 4.55 19.09 -8.63
C ASP A 209 5.56 17.93 -8.81
N THR A 210 6.18 17.89 -9.99
CA THR A 210 7.13 16.83 -10.35
C THR A 210 8.30 16.76 -9.36
N LYS A 211 8.80 17.90 -8.87
CA LYS A 211 9.95 17.96 -7.98
C LYS A 211 9.61 17.41 -6.59
N ALA A 212 8.43 17.73 -6.08
CA ALA A 212 7.91 17.21 -4.82
C ALA A 212 7.69 15.70 -4.89
N ALA A 213 7.13 15.18 -5.99
CA ALA A 213 6.98 13.74 -6.21
C ALA A 213 8.34 13.01 -6.24
N GLU A 214 9.30 13.53 -7.01
CA GLU A 214 10.67 12.99 -7.07
C GLU A 214 11.36 13.01 -5.69
N LEU A 215 11.14 14.07 -4.91
CA LEU A 215 11.68 14.17 -3.56
C LEU A 215 11.14 13.05 -2.65
N LYS A 216 9.84 12.74 -2.74
CA LYS A 216 9.23 11.63 -1.98
C LYS A 216 9.84 10.27 -2.37
N ILE A 217 10.04 10.03 -3.66
CA ILE A 217 10.68 8.80 -4.15
C ILE A 217 12.16 8.72 -3.69
N ALA A 218 12.91 9.82 -3.75
CA ALA A 218 14.28 9.85 -3.27
C ALA A 218 14.36 9.62 -1.75
N GLN A 219 13.37 10.09 -1.01
CA GLN A 219 13.23 9.85 0.43
C GLN A 219 12.90 8.38 0.73
N LEU A 220 12.13 7.70 -0.13
CA LEU A 220 11.90 6.25 -0.06
C LEU A 220 13.21 5.47 -0.04
N PHE A 221 14.04 5.61 -1.07
CA PHE A 221 15.32 4.92 -1.14
C PHE A 221 16.19 5.18 0.10
N ARG A 222 16.28 6.45 0.55
CA ARG A 222 17.07 6.81 1.74
C ARG A 222 16.58 6.13 3.01
N SER A 223 15.27 5.96 3.18
CA SER A 223 14.69 5.34 4.36
C SER A 223 14.95 3.83 4.42
N ILE A 224 14.92 3.16 3.27
CA ILE A 224 15.20 1.72 3.17
C ILE A 224 16.67 1.48 3.54
N ARG A 225 17.59 2.29 2.99
CA ARG A 225 19.03 2.22 3.29
C ARG A 225 19.33 2.31 4.79
N LYS A 226 18.67 3.22 5.52
CA LYS A 226 18.89 3.38 6.97
C LYS A 226 18.52 2.12 7.78
N LYS A 227 17.57 1.30 7.30
CA LYS A 227 17.11 0.11 8.03
C LYS A 227 18.00 -1.11 7.83
N LYS A 228 18.73 -1.22 6.71
CA LYS A 228 19.61 -2.38 6.45
C LYS A 228 20.86 -2.43 7.35
N GLY A 229 21.16 -1.36 8.09
CA GLY A 229 22.42 -1.24 8.83
C GLY A 229 23.62 -1.15 7.88
N PRO A 230 24.84 -0.86 8.36
CA PRO A 230 26.03 -1.08 7.57
C PRO A 230 26.10 -2.57 7.24
N ILE A 231 26.20 -2.90 5.94
CA ILE A 231 26.53 -4.25 5.51
C ILE A 231 27.91 -4.52 6.11
N SER A 232 27.97 -5.40 7.12
CA SER A 232 29.23 -5.86 7.69
C SER A 232 30.01 -6.52 6.56
N SER A 233 31.07 -5.83 6.11
CA SER A 233 32.02 -6.27 5.10
C SER A 233 32.89 -7.41 5.62
#